data_AF-A0A946Y3C3-F1
#
_entry.id   AF-A0A946Y3C3-F1
#
_cell.length_a   1.000
_cell.length_b   1.000
_cell.length_c   1.000
_cell.angle_alpha   90.00
_cell.angle_beta   90.00
_cell.angle_gamma   90.00
#
_symmetry.space_group_name_H-M   'P 1'
#
loop_
_entity.id
_entity.type
_entity.pdbx_description
1 polymer ?
#
loop_
_entity_poly.entity_id
_entity_poly.type
_entity_poly.pdbx_seq_one_letter_code
_entity_poly.pdbx_strand_id
1 'polypeptide(L)'
;GEADSRVLFDMGQAVGEVYIDDVSLVVTGSGGGGGTGGGPFDDGLLTNGDFEAGTDPWLLGVSNPIGAENVIDDGGNNVFFVNVEAAGNSFDVNLSQKLAITPGASYTLTFKARSNVSRPIKAGIGQSGGSFFSATEDRNLTTAWQTFEIELTATDDNGGGDFGEADSRVLFDMGQAVGEVYIDDVSLVVAGAGGGGAGGGGGDGGFVNGDFETGDFTGWTPERVPADRGSVAVDNSGQGGRAGTVARLITDADVSSPNDILLSQVALGAGTIATGDEINVSFDLYGSLSGAGGVVFVEVIFLNSAGEDEGGRNFVGPAAPYTPTTTWTTHSGTVIAGTGAATDGWDVSGGVTLQLKAACGAIDGCGVDASFDNVTFTISTP
;
A
#
# COMPACT_ATOMS: atom_id res chain seq x y z
N GLY A 1 15.56 -25.02 5.38
CA GLY A 1 16.03 -26.17 6.19
C GLY A 1 15.49 -27.44 5.57
N GLU A 2 16.16 -28.58 5.75
CA GLU A 2 15.63 -29.88 5.32
C GLU A 2 14.37 -30.24 6.13
N ALA A 3 13.52 -31.13 5.57
CA ALA A 3 12.21 -31.49 6.09
C ALA A 3 12.20 -31.99 7.56
N ASP A 4 13.36 -32.42 8.07
CA ASP A 4 13.50 -32.98 9.42
C ASP A 4 14.23 -32.05 10.41
N SER A 5 14.27 -30.74 10.13
CA SER A 5 14.84 -29.75 11.05
C SER A 5 14.00 -29.63 12.33
N ARG A 6 14.62 -29.56 13.51
CA ARG A 6 13.92 -29.45 14.80
C ARG A 6 14.60 -28.49 15.77
N VAL A 7 13.80 -27.84 16.61
CA VAL A 7 14.28 -27.11 17.81
C VAL A 7 14.47 -28.12 18.94
N LEU A 8 15.62 -28.09 19.62
CA LEU A 8 15.92 -29.02 20.71
C LEU A 8 16.54 -28.28 21.90
N PHE A 9 16.06 -28.62 23.09
CA PHE A 9 16.61 -28.18 24.37
C PHE A 9 17.35 -29.35 25.02
N ASP A 10 18.68 -29.30 25.08
CA ASP A 10 19.49 -30.31 25.76
C ASP A 10 19.71 -29.91 27.22
N MET A 11 19.04 -30.63 28.14
CA MET A 11 19.02 -30.32 29.57
C MET A 11 19.69 -31.43 30.41
N GLY A 12 20.50 -32.28 29.80
CA GLY A 12 21.02 -33.51 30.44
C GLY A 12 22.36 -33.40 31.17
N GLN A 13 23.02 -32.24 31.20
CA GLN A 13 24.41 -32.13 31.67
C GLN A 13 24.56 -31.94 33.20
N ALA A 14 23.49 -31.65 33.93
CA ALA A 14 23.52 -31.47 35.39
C ALA A 14 22.17 -31.80 36.06
N VAL A 15 22.16 -31.96 37.38
CA VAL A 15 20.95 -32.25 38.17
C VAL A 15 20.31 -30.94 38.66
N GLY A 16 19.01 -30.74 38.40
CA GLY A 16 18.24 -29.57 38.82
C GLY A 16 16.86 -29.51 38.15
N GLU A 17 15.97 -28.65 38.63
CA GLU A 17 14.67 -28.39 38.00
C GLU A 17 14.83 -27.35 36.88
N VAL A 18 14.19 -27.58 35.74
CA VAL A 18 14.15 -26.64 34.62
C VAL A 18 12.71 -26.33 34.27
N TYR A 19 12.38 -25.05 34.26
CA TYR A 19 11.09 -24.53 33.83
C TYR A 19 11.30 -23.79 32.52
N ILE A 20 10.59 -24.23 31.48
CA ILE A 20 10.55 -23.58 30.18
C ILE A 20 9.10 -23.16 29.98
N ASP A 21 8.91 -21.88 29.68
CA ASP A 21 7.62 -21.31 29.33
C ASP A 21 7.81 -20.36 28.15
N ASP A 22 6.72 -20.09 27.43
CA ASP A 22 6.66 -19.11 26.32
C ASP A 22 7.73 -19.29 25.22
N VAL A 23 7.84 -20.49 24.65
CA VAL A 23 8.74 -20.77 23.52
C VAL A 23 8.03 -20.52 22.18
N SER A 24 8.57 -19.60 21.37
CA SER A 24 8.16 -19.39 19.98
C SER A 24 9.34 -19.54 19.01
N LEU A 25 9.11 -20.21 17.88
CA LEU A 25 10.02 -20.22 16.73
C LEU A 25 9.38 -19.40 15.61
N VAL A 26 9.95 -18.24 15.32
CA VAL A 26 9.47 -17.36 14.23
C VAL A 26 10.47 -17.45 13.08
N VAL A 27 9.95 -17.66 11.86
CA VAL A 27 10.76 -17.55 10.64
C VAL A 27 10.87 -16.07 10.32
N THR A 28 12.01 -15.46 10.61
CA THR A 28 12.34 -14.16 10.04
C THR A 28 12.80 -14.40 8.60
N GLY A 29 12.12 -13.78 7.62
CA GLY A 29 12.74 -13.52 6.32
C GLY A 29 14.13 -12.92 6.57
N SER A 30 15.12 -13.24 5.72
CA SER A 30 16.52 -12.92 5.98
C SER A 30 16.73 -11.46 6.41
N GLY A 31 17.02 -11.25 7.70
CA GLY A 31 17.29 -9.94 8.31
C GLY A 31 16.55 -9.77 9.64
N GLY A 32 17.25 -9.96 10.77
CA GLY A 32 16.73 -9.67 12.13
C GLY A 32 16.65 -8.14 12.39
N GLY A 33 16.06 -7.64 13.47
CA GLY A 33 15.56 -8.28 14.69
C GLY A 33 14.41 -7.48 15.32
N GLY A 34 13.90 -7.97 16.44
CA GLY A 34 12.62 -7.55 17.00
C GLY A 34 12.63 -6.21 17.76
N GLY A 35 11.54 -5.47 17.56
CA GLY A 35 11.03 -4.41 18.41
C GLY A 35 9.51 -4.58 18.57
N THR A 36 9.00 -4.34 19.77
CA THR A 36 7.66 -4.72 20.25
C THR A 36 6.59 -3.68 19.91
N GLY A 37 5.47 -4.12 19.32
CA GLY A 37 4.17 -3.47 19.50
C GLY A 37 3.75 -2.50 18.40
N GLY A 38 3.33 -3.05 17.27
CA GLY A 38 2.78 -2.35 16.10
C GLY A 38 2.86 -3.33 14.93
N GLY A 39 2.05 -3.19 13.88
CA GLY A 39 2.33 -3.93 12.64
C GLY A 39 3.73 -3.60 12.11
N PRO A 40 4.23 -4.32 11.08
CA PRO A 40 5.41 -3.83 10.35
C PRO A 40 5.17 -2.37 9.93
N PHE A 41 6.16 -1.49 10.15
CA PHE A 41 6.14 -0.12 9.64
C PHE A 41 5.97 -0.14 8.10
N ASP A 42 5.25 0.85 7.56
CA ASP A 42 4.97 0.95 6.13
C ASP A 42 5.78 2.06 5.48
N ASP A 43 6.87 1.67 4.83
CA ASP A 43 7.78 2.52 4.07
C ASP A 43 7.14 3.08 2.77
N GLY A 44 5.96 2.60 2.38
CA GLY A 44 5.30 2.94 1.13
C GLY A 44 6.11 2.48 -0.10
N LEU A 45 6.53 3.42 -0.94
CA LEU A 45 7.38 3.19 -2.11
C LEU A 45 8.86 2.97 -1.76
N LEU A 46 9.23 3.19 -0.50
CA LEU A 46 10.60 3.03 -0.02
C LEU A 46 10.81 1.62 0.54
N THR A 47 12.05 1.34 0.92
CA THR A 47 12.43 0.17 1.69
C THR A 47 13.38 0.58 2.81
N ASN A 48 13.27 -0.11 3.95
CA ASN A 48 14.04 0.17 5.16
C ASN A 48 13.87 1.64 5.61
N GLY A 49 12.63 2.14 5.60
CA GLY A 49 12.30 3.50 6.00
C GLY A 49 12.42 3.75 7.50
N ASP A 50 12.34 2.68 8.30
CA ASP A 50 12.57 2.62 9.74
C ASP A 50 14.04 2.34 10.13
N PHE A 51 14.94 2.15 9.16
CA PHE A 51 16.36 1.85 9.38
C PHE A 51 16.66 0.57 10.18
N GLU A 52 15.67 -0.31 10.42
CA GLU A 52 15.85 -1.54 11.20
C GLU A 52 16.62 -2.62 10.43
N ALA A 53 16.71 -2.51 9.10
CA ALA A 53 17.58 -3.33 8.27
C ALA A 53 18.99 -2.75 8.10
N GLY A 54 19.34 -1.70 8.85
CA GLY A 54 20.65 -1.06 8.82
C GLY A 54 20.76 0.00 7.71
N THR A 55 21.84 -0.02 6.94
CA THR A 55 22.21 1.10 6.06
C THR A 55 21.61 1.04 4.65
N ASP A 56 21.36 -0.15 4.13
CA ASP A 56 20.90 -0.33 2.74
C ASP A 56 19.37 -0.11 2.65
N PRO A 57 18.83 0.51 1.59
CA PRO A 57 19.51 1.01 0.38
C PRO A 57 19.81 2.52 0.41
N TRP A 58 19.93 3.12 1.60
CA TRP A 58 20.10 4.57 1.74
C TRP A 58 21.48 5.05 1.27
N LEU A 59 21.49 6.27 0.71
CA LEU A 59 22.66 6.89 0.11
C LEU A 59 22.99 8.24 0.76
N LEU A 60 24.28 8.52 0.90
CA LEU A 60 24.84 9.87 1.03
C LEU A 60 24.98 10.48 -0.38
N GLY A 61 24.19 11.52 -0.66
CA GLY A 61 24.04 12.03 -2.03
C GLY A 61 23.30 11.02 -2.91
N VAL A 62 23.73 10.87 -4.17
CA VAL A 62 23.03 10.05 -5.19
C VAL A 62 23.72 8.72 -5.53
N SER A 63 24.86 8.42 -4.91
CA SER A 63 25.69 7.28 -5.35
C SER A 63 26.46 6.57 -4.24
N ASN A 64 26.75 7.22 -3.12
CA ASN A 64 27.53 6.60 -2.07
C ASN A 64 26.57 6.01 -1.03
N PRO A 65 26.65 4.72 -0.68
CA PRO A 65 25.91 4.17 0.45
C PRO A 65 26.23 4.93 1.74
N ILE A 66 25.25 5.04 2.65
CA ILE A 66 25.52 5.56 4.00
C ILE A 66 26.42 4.57 4.77
N GLY A 67 27.21 5.08 5.73
CA GLY A 67 28.06 4.27 6.58
C GLY A 67 27.33 3.72 7.79
N ALA A 68 27.92 2.74 8.48
CA ALA A 68 27.36 2.20 9.73
C ALA A 68 27.28 3.27 10.84
N GLU A 69 28.12 4.30 10.78
CA GLU A 69 28.06 5.48 11.63
C GLU A 69 26.80 6.34 11.42
N ASN A 70 26.09 6.14 10.32
CA ASN A 70 24.88 6.87 9.97
C ASN A 70 23.60 6.20 10.45
N VAL A 71 23.67 5.02 11.07
CA VAL A 71 22.52 4.36 11.69
C VAL A 71 22.91 4.02 13.13
N ILE A 72 22.17 4.55 14.10
CA ILE A 72 22.47 4.34 15.53
C ILE A 72 21.24 3.83 16.26
N ASP A 73 21.48 3.12 17.36
CA ASP A 73 20.43 2.69 18.30
C ASP A 73 20.03 3.87 19.22
N ASP A 74 18.81 4.39 19.06
CA ASP A 74 18.17 5.41 19.91
C ASP A 74 17.14 4.77 20.86
N GLY A 75 17.58 3.83 21.69
CA GLY A 75 16.76 3.27 22.77
C GLY A 75 15.96 2.03 22.37
N GLY A 76 16.56 1.15 21.58
CA GLY A 76 15.97 -0.05 21.00
C GLY A 76 15.36 0.17 19.61
N ASN A 77 15.64 1.31 18.98
CA ASN A 77 15.12 1.73 17.69
C ASN A 77 16.26 2.31 16.87
N ASN A 78 16.55 1.71 15.71
CA ASN A 78 17.60 2.17 14.83
C ASN A 78 17.10 3.41 14.07
N VAL A 79 17.92 4.45 14.00
CA VAL A 79 17.55 5.70 13.31
C VAL A 79 18.71 6.21 12.47
N PHE A 80 18.41 6.93 11.39
CA PHE A 80 19.44 7.67 10.68
C PHE A 80 20.02 8.77 11.57
N PHE A 81 21.34 8.96 11.52
CA PHE A 81 22.08 9.97 12.25
C PHE A 81 23.18 10.63 11.39
N VAL A 82 23.29 11.94 11.51
CA VAL A 82 24.45 12.69 11.02
C VAL A 82 24.73 13.92 11.89
N ASN A 83 26.02 14.23 12.12
CA ASN A 83 26.44 15.48 12.75
C ASN A 83 27.03 16.43 11.69
N VAL A 84 26.35 17.54 11.43
CA VAL A 84 26.84 18.57 10.51
C VAL A 84 27.75 19.53 11.26
N GLU A 85 29.06 19.40 11.05
CA GLU A 85 30.07 20.18 11.79
C GLU A 85 30.33 21.58 11.20
N ALA A 86 30.02 21.77 9.90
CA ALA A 86 30.18 23.04 9.21
C ALA A 86 28.99 23.29 8.29
N ALA A 87 28.42 24.49 8.36
CA ALA A 87 27.34 24.90 7.46
C ALA A 87 27.90 25.19 6.05
N GLY A 88 27.22 24.67 5.04
CA GLY A 88 27.51 24.87 3.62
C GLY A 88 26.24 25.05 2.81
N ASN A 89 26.22 24.53 1.58
CA ASN A 89 24.98 24.40 0.82
C ASN A 89 24.09 23.32 1.46
N SER A 90 22.77 23.40 1.24
CA SER A 90 21.83 22.43 1.82
C SER A 90 22.12 20.99 1.37
N PHE A 91 22.52 20.80 0.11
CA PHE A 91 22.83 19.51 -0.48
C PHE A 91 24.22 18.96 -0.12
N ASP A 92 25.06 19.73 0.58
CA ASP A 92 26.42 19.27 0.95
C ASP A 92 26.37 18.08 1.93
N VAL A 93 25.28 17.96 2.70
CA VAL A 93 24.93 16.77 3.48
C VAL A 93 23.53 16.34 3.05
N ASN A 94 23.44 15.26 2.29
CA ASN A 94 22.22 14.76 1.68
C ASN A 94 22.03 13.29 2.00
N LEU A 95 20.85 12.92 2.50
CA LEU A 95 20.37 11.54 2.58
C LEU A 95 19.38 11.33 1.42
N SER A 96 19.48 10.22 0.70
CA SER A 96 18.51 9.88 -0.33
C SER A 96 18.29 8.37 -0.47
N GLN A 97 17.15 8.01 -1.02
CA GLN A 97 16.87 6.65 -1.51
C GLN A 97 16.32 6.77 -2.93
N LYS A 98 16.86 5.95 -3.84
CA LYS A 98 16.41 5.94 -5.23
C LYS A 98 15.11 5.16 -5.39
N LEU A 99 14.18 5.69 -6.17
CA LEU A 99 12.94 5.05 -6.56
C LEU A 99 12.42 5.63 -7.88
N ALA A 100 11.44 4.95 -8.47
CA ALA A 100 10.71 5.51 -9.61
C ALA A 100 9.77 6.64 -9.14
N ILE A 101 9.83 7.78 -9.82
CA ILE A 101 8.88 8.89 -9.68
C ILE A 101 8.23 9.14 -11.04
N THR A 102 6.92 9.33 -11.05
CA THR A 102 6.13 9.63 -12.25
C THR A 102 6.09 11.15 -12.45
N PRO A 103 6.46 11.67 -13.63
CA PRO A 103 6.37 13.10 -13.93
C PRO A 103 4.99 13.69 -13.65
N GLY A 104 4.95 14.79 -12.89
CA GLY A 104 3.72 15.51 -12.56
C GLY A 104 2.79 14.81 -11.55
N ALA A 105 3.12 13.59 -11.11
CA ALA A 105 2.36 12.90 -10.07
C ALA A 105 2.60 13.56 -8.70
N SER A 106 1.63 13.45 -7.81
CA SER A 106 1.75 13.95 -6.44
C SER A 106 2.11 12.83 -5.47
N TYR A 107 2.79 13.17 -4.37
CA TYR A 107 3.35 12.26 -3.37
C TYR A 107 3.21 12.84 -1.96
N THR A 108 2.86 12.00 -0.99
CA THR A 108 2.89 12.34 0.45
C THR A 108 4.15 11.72 1.06
N LEU A 109 5.08 12.57 1.49
CA LEU A 109 6.28 12.17 2.24
C LEU A 109 6.03 12.35 3.74
N THR A 110 6.03 11.26 4.49
CA THR A 110 5.94 11.25 5.96
C THR A 110 7.27 10.81 6.57
N PHE A 111 7.71 11.47 7.64
CA PHE A 111 8.90 11.08 8.39
C PHE A 111 8.91 11.66 9.80
N LYS A 112 9.64 11.02 10.70
CA LYS A 112 10.01 11.59 12.00
C LYS A 112 11.40 12.21 11.91
N ALA A 113 11.59 13.38 12.53
CA ALA A 113 12.91 13.96 12.68
C ALA A 113 13.08 14.79 13.96
N ARG A 114 14.33 14.86 14.44
CA ARG A 114 14.76 15.77 15.51
C ARG A 114 16.21 16.22 15.30
N SER A 115 16.63 17.18 16.11
CA SER A 115 18.01 17.66 16.17
C SER A 115 18.43 17.90 17.62
N ASN A 116 19.69 18.21 17.88
CA ASN A 116 20.16 18.71 19.18
C ASN A 116 19.96 20.22 19.37
N VAL A 117 19.67 20.95 18.28
CA VAL A 117 19.38 22.39 18.27
C VAL A 117 18.23 22.68 17.31
N SER A 118 17.63 23.87 17.37
CA SER A 118 16.70 24.25 16.32
C SER A 118 17.46 24.57 15.03
N ARG A 119 17.14 23.85 13.95
CA ARG A 119 17.81 24.00 12.66
C ARG A 119 16.91 23.59 11.48
N PRO A 120 17.13 24.15 10.28
CA PRO A 120 16.40 23.76 9.09
C PRO A 120 16.95 22.47 8.46
N ILE A 121 16.07 21.79 7.73
CA ILE A 121 16.34 20.78 6.70
C ILE A 121 15.45 21.08 5.48
N LYS A 122 15.79 20.55 4.30
CA LYS A 122 14.83 20.41 3.20
C LYS A 122 14.52 18.94 2.99
N ALA A 123 13.27 18.62 2.75
CA ALA A 123 12.83 17.27 2.45
C ALA A 123 11.96 17.28 1.19
N GLY A 124 12.05 16.25 0.36
CA GLY A 124 11.28 16.21 -0.88
C GLY A 124 11.61 15.05 -1.81
N ILE A 125 11.28 15.24 -3.09
CA ILE A 125 11.56 14.32 -4.18
C ILE A 125 12.32 15.04 -5.31
N GLY A 126 13.10 14.30 -6.09
CA GLY A 126 13.84 14.87 -7.21
C GLY A 126 14.54 13.85 -8.10
N GLN A 127 15.18 14.33 -9.16
CA GLN A 127 16.00 13.50 -10.05
C GLN A 127 17.33 13.14 -9.39
N SER A 128 17.90 11.98 -9.73
CA SER A 128 19.24 11.57 -9.24
C SER A 128 20.38 12.00 -10.14
N GLY A 129 20.07 12.58 -11.30
CA GLY A 129 21.04 13.09 -12.26
C GLY A 129 20.46 14.14 -13.18
N GLY A 130 21.15 14.40 -14.28
CA GLY A 130 20.68 15.35 -15.30
C GLY A 130 20.54 16.77 -14.75
N SER A 131 19.32 17.31 -14.85
CA SER A 131 18.99 18.67 -14.43
C SER A 131 18.83 18.82 -12.91
N PHE A 132 18.73 17.71 -12.17
CA PHE A 132 18.42 17.70 -10.74
C PHE A 132 17.15 18.48 -10.39
N PHE A 133 16.11 18.37 -11.23
CA PHE A 133 14.79 18.93 -10.90
C PHE A 133 14.27 18.32 -9.60
N SER A 134 13.61 19.14 -8.79
CA SER A 134 13.17 18.75 -7.45
C SER A 134 11.95 19.52 -6.98
N ALA A 135 11.16 18.88 -6.13
CA ALA A 135 10.10 19.50 -5.34
C ALA A 135 10.43 19.27 -3.86
N THR A 136 10.61 20.34 -3.10
CA THR A 136 11.10 20.28 -1.72
C THR A 136 10.44 21.31 -0.82
N GLU A 137 10.29 20.97 0.46
CA GLU A 137 9.88 21.92 1.49
C GLU A 137 10.92 22.08 2.59
N ASP A 138 11.05 23.31 3.10
CA ASP A 138 11.82 23.59 4.31
C ASP A 138 11.06 23.10 5.55
N ARG A 139 11.75 22.39 6.43
CA ARG A 139 11.26 21.99 7.76
C ARG A 139 12.26 22.40 8.83
N ASN A 140 11.75 22.87 9.97
CA ASN A 140 12.57 23.23 11.12
C ASN A 140 12.47 22.13 12.17
N LEU A 141 13.62 21.56 12.51
CA LEU A 141 13.74 20.58 13.57
C LEU A 141 13.87 21.27 14.93
N THR A 142 13.48 20.56 15.97
CA THR A 142 13.66 20.94 17.37
C THR A 142 14.35 19.81 18.13
N THR A 143 14.54 19.99 19.44
CA THR A 143 15.11 18.96 20.32
C THR A 143 14.16 17.79 20.58
N ALA A 144 12.88 17.90 20.23
CA ALA A 144 11.90 16.84 20.34
C ALA A 144 11.69 16.17 18.98
N TRP A 145 11.38 14.87 19.00
CA TRP A 145 10.87 14.16 17.83
C TRP A 145 9.59 14.82 17.32
N GLN A 146 9.55 15.08 16.02
CA GLN A 146 8.41 15.63 15.31
C GLN A 146 8.09 14.73 14.13
N THR A 147 6.81 14.47 13.90
CA THR A 147 6.33 13.86 12.66
C THR A 147 6.02 14.97 11.67
N PHE A 148 6.54 14.82 10.45
CA PHE A 148 6.29 15.71 9.32
C PHE A 148 5.55 14.93 8.24
N GLU A 149 4.63 15.63 7.58
CA GLU A 149 3.91 15.18 6.39
C GLU A 149 4.07 16.30 5.35
N ILE A 150 4.45 15.95 4.13
CA ILE A 150 4.72 16.89 3.04
C ILE A 150 4.04 16.39 1.78
N GLU A 151 3.16 17.21 1.23
CA GLU A 151 2.57 17.00 -0.08
C GLU A 151 3.49 17.58 -1.15
N LEU A 152 3.88 16.75 -2.10
CA LEU A 152 4.84 17.07 -3.16
C LEU A 152 4.20 16.78 -4.50
N THR A 153 4.42 17.63 -5.49
CA THR A 153 4.13 17.28 -6.89
C THR A 153 5.45 17.16 -7.63
N ALA A 154 5.60 16.16 -8.49
CA ALA A 154 6.81 15.93 -9.27
C ALA A 154 6.95 16.94 -10.43
N THR A 155 7.00 18.21 -10.06
CA THR A 155 7.16 19.41 -10.87
C THR A 155 8.24 20.27 -10.23
N ASP A 156 9.23 20.69 -11.02
CA ASP A 156 10.40 21.40 -10.51
C ASP A 156 10.03 22.75 -9.86
N ASP A 157 10.47 22.96 -8.62
CA ASP A 157 10.23 24.19 -7.85
C ASP A 157 10.76 25.45 -8.55
N ASN A 158 11.74 25.29 -9.44
CA ASN A 158 12.38 26.38 -10.19
C ASN A 158 11.78 26.61 -11.59
N GLY A 159 10.67 25.95 -11.92
CA GLY A 159 9.96 26.13 -13.18
C GLY A 159 10.55 25.34 -14.37
N GLY A 160 11.33 24.29 -14.10
CA GLY A 160 11.86 23.35 -15.10
C GLY A 160 10.82 22.42 -15.74
N GLY A 161 9.61 22.35 -15.18
CA GLY A 161 8.53 21.46 -15.62
C GLY A 161 8.46 20.16 -14.82
N ASP A 162 7.65 19.22 -15.29
CA ASP A 162 7.46 17.92 -14.62
C ASP A 162 8.71 17.05 -14.73
N PHE A 163 9.03 16.31 -13.66
CA PHE A 163 10.20 15.45 -13.58
C PHE A 163 9.84 14.07 -13.03
N GLY A 164 10.53 13.04 -13.50
CA GLY A 164 10.33 11.67 -13.02
C GLY A 164 11.00 10.66 -13.93
N GLU A 165 11.74 9.75 -13.33
CA GLU A 165 12.53 8.70 -13.95
C GLU A 165 12.66 7.51 -12.99
N ALA A 166 13.04 6.34 -13.52
CA ALA A 166 13.14 5.09 -12.74
C ALA A 166 14.14 5.16 -11.58
N ASP A 167 15.11 6.07 -11.64
CA ASP A 167 16.12 6.27 -10.61
C ASP A 167 16.05 7.67 -10.01
N SER A 168 14.87 8.28 -9.96
CA SER A 168 14.58 9.47 -9.12
C SER A 168 14.83 9.15 -7.64
N ARG A 169 14.60 10.11 -6.74
CA ARG A 169 14.90 9.93 -5.32
C ARG A 169 13.94 10.68 -4.40
N VAL A 170 13.69 10.11 -3.23
CA VAL A 170 13.38 10.89 -2.02
C VAL A 170 14.67 11.48 -1.49
N LEU A 171 14.64 12.70 -0.96
CA LEU A 171 15.84 13.41 -0.50
C LEU A 171 15.61 14.22 0.76
N PHE A 172 16.67 14.30 1.58
CA PHE A 172 16.79 15.16 2.74
C PHE A 172 18.11 15.93 2.67
N ASP A 173 18.04 17.24 2.53
CA ASP A 173 19.17 18.15 2.47
C ASP A 173 19.35 18.86 3.83
N MET A 174 20.54 18.71 4.41
CA MET A 174 20.83 19.05 5.80
C MET A 174 22.14 19.86 5.96
N GLY A 175 22.84 20.22 4.89
CA GLY A 175 24.15 20.87 4.98
C GLY A 175 24.14 22.35 5.41
N GLN A 176 23.01 23.04 5.36
CA GLN A 176 22.92 24.50 5.52
C GLN A 176 23.04 25.01 6.96
N ALA A 177 23.06 24.13 7.96
CA ALA A 177 23.17 24.50 9.37
C ALA A 177 23.99 23.46 10.14
N VAL A 178 24.70 23.92 11.16
CA VAL A 178 25.46 23.05 12.08
C VAL A 178 24.50 22.40 13.08
N GLY A 179 24.80 21.16 13.45
CA GLY A 179 24.05 20.38 14.44
C GLY A 179 23.73 18.97 13.98
N GLU A 180 23.34 18.15 14.93
CA GLU A 180 22.97 16.76 14.70
C GLU A 180 21.59 16.68 14.04
N VAL A 181 21.37 15.68 13.19
CA VAL A 181 20.07 15.38 12.61
C VAL A 181 19.80 13.89 12.79
N TYR A 182 18.58 13.61 13.22
CA TYR A 182 18.03 12.26 13.36
C TYR A 182 16.79 12.17 12.49
N ILE A 183 16.66 11.11 11.69
CA ILE A 183 15.52 10.84 10.81
C ILE A 183 15.12 9.38 10.99
N ASP A 184 13.82 9.13 11.02
CA ASP A 184 13.24 7.81 11.20
C ASP A 184 11.82 7.73 10.60
N ASP A 185 11.27 6.53 10.50
CA ASP A 185 9.91 6.24 10.00
C ASP A 185 9.62 6.97 8.67
N VAL A 186 10.52 6.84 7.69
CA VAL A 186 10.36 7.50 6.39
C VAL A 186 9.44 6.70 5.48
N SER A 187 8.34 7.29 5.07
CA SER A 187 7.38 6.72 4.15
C SER A 187 7.09 7.70 3.00
N LEU A 188 7.08 7.19 1.78
CA LEU A 188 6.67 7.95 0.60
C LEU A 188 5.57 7.21 -0.12
N VAL A 189 4.40 7.83 -0.22
CA VAL A 189 3.25 7.28 -0.96
C VAL A 189 2.85 8.23 -2.07
N VAL A 190 2.18 7.75 -3.10
CA VAL A 190 1.56 8.62 -4.11
C VAL A 190 0.43 9.40 -3.43
N ALA A 191 0.45 10.73 -3.49
CA ALA A 191 -0.58 11.58 -2.89
C ALA A 191 -1.92 11.30 -3.58
N GLY A 192 -2.91 10.96 -2.75
CA GLY A 192 -4.10 10.20 -3.17
C GLY A 192 -4.22 8.83 -2.45
N ALA A 193 -3.14 8.36 -1.82
CA ALA A 193 -3.14 7.34 -0.77
C ALA A 193 -3.25 7.93 0.66
N GLY A 194 -3.48 9.24 0.76
CA GLY A 194 -3.76 9.98 1.99
C GLY A 194 -3.86 11.48 1.69
N GLY A 195 -4.91 12.15 2.18
CA GLY A 195 -4.90 13.60 2.41
C GLY A 195 -5.07 14.60 1.24
N GLY A 196 -6.24 14.63 0.58
CA GLY A 196 -6.85 15.93 0.23
C GLY A 196 -6.80 16.44 -1.22
N GLY A 197 -7.69 15.90 -2.06
CA GLY A 197 -8.65 16.69 -2.84
C GLY A 197 -8.17 17.43 -4.10
N ALA A 198 -8.31 16.77 -5.25
CA ALA A 198 -9.00 17.22 -6.48
C ALA A 198 -8.61 16.22 -7.58
N GLY A 199 -9.47 15.27 -7.94
CA GLY A 199 -10.56 15.53 -8.87
C GLY A 199 -10.11 15.30 -10.31
N GLY A 200 -10.40 14.12 -10.86
CA GLY A 200 -10.31 13.86 -12.29
C GLY A 200 -9.78 12.47 -12.61
N GLY A 201 -10.69 11.54 -12.92
CA GLY A 201 -10.33 10.19 -13.32
C GLY A 201 -9.55 10.13 -14.65
N GLY A 202 -8.74 9.08 -14.79
CA GLY A 202 -8.03 8.78 -16.03
C GLY A 202 -6.94 7.72 -15.83
N GLY A 203 -7.34 6.45 -15.96
CA GLY A 203 -6.53 5.23 -15.90
C GLY A 203 -5.04 5.31 -16.25
N ASP A 204 -4.22 5.04 -15.23
CA ASP A 204 -2.82 4.62 -15.29
C ASP A 204 -2.57 3.27 -14.61
N GLY A 205 -3.65 2.57 -14.20
CA GLY A 205 -3.61 1.12 -13.92
C GLY A 205 -2.89 0.69 -12.64
N GLY A 206 -2.56 1.61 -11.73
CA GLY A 206 -2.12 1.28 -10.38
C GLY A 206 -3.32 0.93 -9.47
N PHE A 207 -3.19 -0.13 -8.68
CA PHE A 207 -4.18 -0.43 -7.64
C PHE A 207 -4.02 0.54 -6.46
N VAL A 208 -5.10 1.22 -6.10
CA VAL A 208 -5.11 2.22 -5.01
C VAL A 208 -6.27 2.00 -4.06
N ASN A 209 -6.20 2.61 -2.86
CA ASN A 209 -7.32 2.74 -1.93
C ASN A 209 -8.04 1.41 -1.64
N GLY A 210 -7.28 0.36 -1.40
CA GLY A 210 -7.84 -0.97 -1.10
C GLY A 210 -8.38 -1.11 0.33
N ASP A 211 -7.89 -0.27 1.23
CA ASP A 211 -8.33 -0.13 2.62
C ASP A 211 -9.48 0.88 2.80
N PHE A 212 -9.84 1.62 1.74
CA PHE A 212 -10.91 2.62 1.76
C PHE A 212 -10.71 3.77 2.75
N GLU A 213 -9.50 3.96 3.31
CA GLU A 213 -9.19 4.99 4.31
C GLU A 213 -9.03 6.40 3.72
N THR A 214 -9.12 6.55 2.38
CA THR A 214 -9.23 7.89 1.76
C THR A 214 -10.53 8.60 2.13
N GLY A 215 -11.51 7.87 2.68
CA GLY A 215 -12.83 8.40 3.02
C GLY A 215 -13.76 8.60 1.81
N ASP A 216 -13.33 8.16 0.62
CA ASP A 216 -14.09 8.16 -0.61
C ASP A 216 -13.73 6.96 -1.50
N PHE A 217 -14.29 6.92 -2.71
CA PHE A 217 -14.00 5.87 -3.69
C PHE A 217 -12.88 6.28 -4.65
N THR A 218 -11.85 7.01 -4.21
CA THR A 218 -10.71 7.34 -5.07
C THR A 218 -10.15 6.07 -5.72
N GLY A 219 -9.98 6.09 -7.04
CA GLY A 219 -9.60 4.93 -7.87
C GLY A 219 -10.76 3.97 -8.19
N TRP A 220 -11.80 3.91 -7.37
CA TRP A 220 -12.92 2.98 -7.54
C TRP A 220 -14.14 3.64 -8.20
N THR A 221 -14.81 2.88 -9.06
CA THR A 221 -16.03 3.30 -9.74
C THR A 221 -17.24 2.59 -9.13
N PRO A 222 -18.09 3.29 -8.36
CA PRO A 222 -19.34 2.73 -7.88
C PRO A 222 -20.37 2.66 -9.01
N GLU A 223 -21.05 1.52 -9.14
CA GLU A 223 -22.16 1.35 -10.07
C GLU A 223 -23.32 0.60 -9.41
N ARG A 224 -24.54 1.03 -9.70
CA ARG A 224 -25.77 0.33 -9.29
C ARG A 224 -26.58 -0.01 -10.52
N VAL A 225 -27.00 -1.27 -10.61
CA VAL A 225 -27.74 -1.79 -11.74
C VAL A 225 -29.00 -2.48 -11.21
N PRO A 226 -30.20 -1.89 -11.36
CA PRO A 226 -30.48 -0.56 -11.88
C PRO A 226 -30.07 0.57 -10.91
N ALA A 227 -29.89 1.78 -11.45
CA ALA A 227 -29.30 2.91 -10.72
C ALA A 227 -30.14 3.41 -9.52
N ASP A 228 -31.44 3.10 -9.50
CA ASP A 228 -32.40 3.49 -8.48
C ASP A 228 -32.54 2.48 -7.33
N ARG A 229 -31.70 1.43 -7.31
CA ARG A 229 -31.75 0.35 -6.31
C ARG A 229 -30.44 0.20 -5.54
N GLY A 230 -30.58 -0.14 -4.27
CA GLY A 230 -29.48 -0.40 -3.33
C GLY A 230 -28.61 0.83 -3.06
N SER A 231 -27.46 0.59 -2.44
CA SER A 231 -26.50 1.63 -2.09
C SER A 231 -25.07 1.12 -2.06
N VAL A 232 -24.16 2.02 -2.37
CA VAL A 232 -22.72 1.85 -2.22
C VAL A 232 -22.22 3.07 -1.46
N ALA A 233 -21.49 2.84 -0.36
CA ALA A 233 -21.08 3.89 0.55
C ALA A 233 -19.71 3.58 1.15
N VAL A 234 -18.95 4.63 1.42
CA VAL A 234 -17.82 4.56 2.35
C VAL A 234 -18.41 4.70 3.76
N ASP A 235 -18.35 3.64 4.55
CA ASP A 235 -18.97 3.53 5.87
C ASP A 235 -17.92 3.70 6.98
N ASN A 236 -18.12 4.70 7.84
CA ASN A 236 -17.27 4.98 9.00
C ASN A 236 -17.95 4.68 10.34
N SER A 237 -19.07 3.93 10.32
CA SER A 237 -19.87 3.66 11.52
C SER A 237 -19.23 2.65 12.49
N GLY A 238 -18.06 2.10 12.15
CA GLY A 238 -17.39 1.09 12.95
C GLY A 238 -17.86 -0.34 12.66
N GLN A 239 -18.12 -0.68 11.39
CA GLN A 239 -18.69 -1.99 11.00
C GLN A 239 -17.90 -3.16 11.57
N GLY A 240 -18.59 -4.07 12.27
CA GLY A 240 -17.94 -5.21 12.92
C GLY A 240 -16.88 -4.84 13.96
N GLY A 241 -16.89 -3.61 14.49
CA GLY A 241 -15.91 -3.09 15.44
C GLY A 241 -14.62 -2.56 14.80
N ARG A 242 -14.57 -2.45 13.46
CA ARG A 242 -13.42 -1.98 12.71
C ARG A 242 -13.34 -0.45 12.74
N ALA A 243 -12.20 0.10 13.14
CA ALA A 243 -11.96 1.54 13.08
C ALA A 243 -11.66 1.95 11.63
N GLY A 244 -11.92 3.22 11.28
CA GLY A 244 -11.68 3.73 9.93
C GLY A 244 -12.91 3.65 9.03
N THR A 245 -12.67 3.62 7.72
CA THR A 245 -13.69 3.59 6.67
C THR A 245 -13.62 2.31 5.85
N VAL A 246 -14.79 1.73 5.55
CA VAL A 246 -14.89 0.50 4.74
C VAL A 246 -15.79 0.71 3.54
N ALA A 247 -15.62 -0.06 2.47
CA ALA A 247 -16.57 -0.06 1.36
C ALA A 247 -17.78 -0.92 1.69
N ARG A 248 -18.97 -0.33 1.78
CA ARG A 248 -20.22 -1.04 2.08
C ARG A 248 -21.17 -1.03 0.89
N LEU A 249 -21.50 -2.22 0.41
CA LEU A 249 -22.39 -2.49 -0.71
C LEU A 249 -23.67 -3.15 -0.17
N ILE A 250 -24.82 -2.56 -0.44
CA ILE A 250 -26.13 -3.01 0.04
C ILE A 250 -27.10 -3.14 -1.13
N THR A 251 -27.62 -4.34 -1.38
CA THR A 251 -28.67 -4.56 -2.37
C THR A 251 -30.04 -4.19 -1.83
N ASP A 252 -31.01 -3.92 -2.72
CA ASP A 252 -32.41 -3.70 -2.35
C ASP A 252 -33.21 -5.00 -2.45
N ALA A 253 -34.16 -5.22 -1.54
CA ALA A 253 -35.04 -6.38 -1.54
C ALA A 253 -36.22 -6.16 -2.49
N ASP A 254 -35.93 -6.08 -3.79
CA ASP A 254 -36.93 -5.85 -4.83
C ASP A 254 -37.30 -7.15 -5.56
N VAL A 255 -38.60 -7.42 -5.62
CA VAL A 255 -39.21 -8.54 -6.34
C VAL A 255 -39.39 -8.27 -7.84
N SER A 256 -39.31 -7.02 -8.26
CA SER A 256 -39.65 -6.61 -9.62
C SER A 256 -38.51 -6.77 -10.62
N SER A 257 -37.26 -6.71 -10.15
CA SER A 257 -36.06 -6.90 -10.96
C SER A 257 -34.86 -7.28 -10.08
N PRO A 258 -33.86 -8.02 -10.62
CA PRO A 258 -32.60 -8.21 -9.93
C PRO A 258 -31.90 -6.86 -9.76
N ASN A 259 -31.01 -6.78 -8.77
CA ASN A 259 -30.12 -5.64 -8.64
C ASN A 259 -28.70 -6.04 -8.24
N ASP A 260 -27.74 -5.40 -8.88
CA ASP A 260 -26.31 -5.53 -8.65
C ASP A 260 -25.75 -4.20 -8.14
N ILE A 261 -24.90 -4.29 -7.12
CA ILE A 261 -24.12 -3.19 -6.59
C ILE A 261 -22.66 -3.53 -6.81
N LEU A 262 -21.97 -2.69 -7.57
CA LEU A 262 -20.61 -2.91 -8.05
C LEU A 262 -19.70 -1.79 -7.54
N LEU A 263 -18.47 -2.15 -7.22
CA LEU A 263 -17.39 -1.22 -6.96
C LEU A 263 -16.13 -1.73 -7.65
N SER A 264 -15.63 -0.98 -8.63
CA SER A 264 -14.62 -1.49 -9.57
C SER A 264 -13.43 -0.58 -9.77
N GLN A 265 -12.21 -1.12 -9.78
CA GLN A 265 -11.02 -0.47 -10.31
C GLN A 265 -10.71 -1.04 -11.68
N VAL A 266 -10.63 -0.18 -12.70
CA VAL A 266 -10.53 -0.58 -14.12
C VAL A 266 -9.11 -0.39 -14.65
N ALA A 267 -8.75 -1.17 -15.67
CA ALA A 267 -7.47 -1.09 -16.38
C ALA A 267 -6.22 -1.24 -15.50
N LEU A 268 -6.33 -1.99 -14.40
CA LEU A 268 -5.21 -2.35 -13.53
C LEU A 268 -4.15 -3.13 -14.32
N GLY A 269 -2.89 -2.70 -14.20
CA GLY A 269 -1.76 -3.32 -14.89
C GLY A 269 -1.81 -3.23 -16.43
N ALA A 270 -2.56 -2.28 -17.00
CA ALA A 270 -2.62 -2.08 -18.45
C ALA A 270 -1.22 -1.94 -19.07
N GLY A 271 -0.96 -2.68 -20.15
CA GLY A 271 0.35 -2.74 -20.81
C GLY A 271 1.46 -3.44 -20.01
N THR A 272 1.20 -3.91 -18.80
CA THR A 272 2.19 -4.60 -17.94
C THR A 272 1.85 -6.07 -17.71
N ILE A 273 0.56 -6.43 -17.66
CA ILE A 273 0.11 -7.82 -17.49
C ILE A 273 0.34 -8.60 -18.79
N ALA A 274 0.95 -9.77 -18.66
CA ALA A 274 1.08 -10.76 -19.71
C ALA A 274 0.18 -11.97 -19.46
N THR A 275 -0.22 -12.65 -20.53
CA THR A 275 -0.92 -13.95 -20.42
C THR A 275 -0.06 -14.93 -19.61
N GLY A 276 -0.68 -15.57 -18.62
CA GLY A 276 -0.03 -16.49 -17.69
C GLY A 276 0.38 -15.88 -16.36
N ASP A 277 0.40 -14.54 -16.23
CA ASP A 277 0.68 -13.88 -14.94
C ASP A 277 -0.37 -14.26 -13.88
N GLU A 278 0.08 -14.33 -12.63
CA GLU A 278 -0.78 -14.56 -11.48
C GLU A 278 -1.27 -13.23 -10.92
N ILE A 279 -2.60 -13.05 -10.94
CA ILE A 279 -3.29 -11.91 -10.32
C ILE A 279 -3.78 -12.36 -8.97
N ASN A 280 -3.07 -11.92 -7.92
CA ASN A 280 -3.32 -12.29 -6.54
C ASN A 280 -4.13 -11.20 -5.84
N VAL A 281 -5.30 -11.57 -5.32
CA VAL A 281 -6.22 -10.66 -4.65
C VAL A 281 -6.49 -11.20 -3.25
N SER A 282 -6.39 -10.35 -2.24
CA SER A 282 -6.91 -10.62 -0.90
C SER A 282 -7.85 -9.50 -0.46
N PHE A 283 -8.77 -9.80 0.43
CA PHE A 283 -9.74 -8.85 0.96
C PHE A 283 -10.36 -9.37 2.25
N ASP A 284 -10.76 -8.47 3.12
CA ASP A 284 -11.60 -8.79 4.26
C ASP A 284 -13.08 -8.59 3.91
N LEU A 285 -13.93 -9.50 4.38
CA LEU A 285 -15.37 -9.46 4.16
C LEU A 285 -16.11 -9.52 5.50
N TYR A 286 -17.09 -8.64 5.66
CA TYR A 286 -18.04 -8.62 6.77
C TYR A 286 -19.44 -8.35 6.25
N GLY A 287 -20.46 -8.85 6.95
CA GLY A 287 -21.84 -8.46 6.74
C GLY A 287 -22.82 -9.62 6.86
N SER A 288 -23.87 -9.62 6.05
CA SER A 288 -24.92 -10.63 6.11
C SER A 288 -25.71 -10.75 4.83
N LEU A 289 -26.39 -11.89 4.67
CA LEU A 289 -27.41 -12.11 3.66
C LEU A 289 -28.79 -12.18 4.34
N SER A 290 -29.82 -11.69 3.66
CA SER A 290 -31.22 -11.89 4.02
C SER A 290 -31.99 -12.56 2.87
N GLY A 291 -32.97 -13.40 3.22
CA GLY A 291 -33.77 -14.11 2.24
C GLY A 291 -32.97 -15.05 1.35
N ALA A 292 -33.53 -15.39 0.18
CA ALA A 292 -32.89 -16.24 -0.81
C ALA A 292 -32.44 -15.42 -2.02
N GLY A 293 -31.35 -15.83 -2.65
CA GLY A 293 -30.90 -15.28 -3.94
C GLY A 293 -29.84 -14.19 -3.85
N GLY A 294 -29.37 -13.84 -2.65
CA GLY A 294 -28.26 -12.91 -2.45
C GLY A 294 -26.92 -13.60 -2.58
N VAL A 295 -25.97 -12.99 -3.29
CA VAL A 295 -24.60 -13.49 -3.48
C VAL A 295 -23.58 -12.37 -3.48
N VAL A 296 -22.36 -12.68 -3.03
CA VAL A 296 -21.20 -11.78 -3.09
C VAL A 296 -20.12 -12.40 -3.97
N PHE A 297 -19.56 -11.60 -4.88
CA PHE A 297 -18.43 -12.00 -5.72
C PHE A 297 -17.31 -10.96 -5.65
N VAL A 298 -16.08 -11.44 -5.80
CA VAL A 298 -14.93 -10.62 -6.18
C VAL A 298 -14.44 -11.16 -7.51
N GLU A 299 -14.40 -10.30 -8.51
CA GLU A 299 -14.23 -10.64 -9.91
C GLU A 299 -13.00 -9.94 -10.50
N VAL A 300 -12.25 -10.65 -11.32
CA VAL A 300 -11.23 -10.10 -12.23
C VAL A 300 -11.75 -10.23 -13.65
N ILE A 301 -11.81 -9.13 -14.37
CA ILE A 301 -12.31 -9.05 -15.75
C ILE A 301 -11.15 -8.61 -16.64
N PHE A 302 -10.86 -9.33 -17.71
CA PHE A 302 -9.75 -8.97 -18.59
C PHE A 302 -10.17 -7.91 -19.60
N LEU A 303 -9.23 -7.06 -19.98
CA LEU A 303 -9.47 -5.99 -20.93
C LEU A 303 -8.53 -6.11 -22.14
N ASN A 304 -9.09 -5.99 -23.34
CA ASN A 304 -8.28 -5.84 -24.54
C ASN A 304 -7.61 -4.45 -24.60
N SER A 305 -6.73 -4.26 -25.58
CA SER A 305 -6.05 -2.96 -25.80
C SER A 305 -6.97 -1.73 -25.98
N ALA A 306 -8.27 -1.92 -26.26
CA ALA A 306 -9.26 -0.85 -26.34
C ALA A 306 -10.00 -0.60 -25.01
N GLY A 307 -9.68 -1.37 -23.96
CA GLY A 307 -10.34 -1.31 -22.65
C GLY A 307 -11.68 -2.03 -22.59
N GLU A 308 -11.97 -2.92 -23.54
CA GLU A 308 -13.23 -3.67 -23.60
C GLU A 308 -13.11 -5.02 -22.87
N ASP A 309 -14.19 -5.46 -22.21
CA ASP A 309 -14.27 -6.76 -21.50
C ASP A 309 -14.01 -7.94 -22.45
N GLU A 310 -12.98 -8.73 -22.12
CA GLU A 310 -12.57 -9.96 -22.77
C GLU A 310 -12.71 -11.15 -21.80
N GLY A 311 -13.29 -12.25 -22.27
CA GLY A 311 -13.27 -13.51 -21.52
C GLY A 311 -14.20 -13.63 -20.32
N GLY A 312 -14.94 -12.57 -19.97
CA GLY A 312 -15.98 -12.60 -18.93
C GLY A 312 -15.44 -12.55 -17.51
N ARG A 313 -16.25 -13.03 -16.54
CA ARG A 313 -15.96 -12.91 -15.10
C ARG A 313 -15.07 -14.05 -14.61
N ASN A 314 -13.89 -13.73 -14.11
CA ASN A 314 -13.05 -14.67 -13.38
C ASN A 314 -13.21 -14.44 -11.88
N PHE A 315 -13.64 -15.46 -11.14
CA PHE A 315 -13.88 -15.32 -9.71
C PHE A 315 -12.59 -15.48 -8.91
N VAL A 316 -12.34 -14.55 -7.98
CA VAL A 316 -11.24 -14.65 -7.03
C VAL A 316 -11.59 -15.70 -5.98
N GLY A 317 -10.72 -16.70 -5.82
CA GLY A 317 -10.71 -17.67 -4.71
C GLY A 317 -11.49 -18.96 -4.95
N PRO A 318 -11.24 -20.02 -4.16
CA PRO A 318 -11.89 -21.32 -4.36
C PRO A 318 -13.35 -21.37 -3.90
N ALA A 319 -13.83 -20.34 -3.20
CA ALA A 319 -15.10 -20.35 -2.46
C ALA A 319 -16.19 -19.44 -3.05
N ALA A 320 -15.98 -18.80 -4.20
CA ALA A 320 -17.00 -17.96 -4.83
C ALA A 320 -18.27 -18.78 -5.20
N PRO A 321 -19.49 -18.28 -4.93
CA PRO A 321 -19.84 -17.01 -4.28
C PRO A 321 -19.55 -17.00 -2.76
N TYR A 322 -19.16 -15.82 -2.26
CA TYR A 322 -18.92 -15.59 -0.84
C TYR A 322 -20.22 -15.39 -0.05
N THR A 323 -20.23 -15.92 1.17
CA THR A 323 -21.30 -15.69 2.15
C THR A 323 -20.75 -14.83 3.29
N PRO A 324 -21.08 -13.52 3.34
CA PRO A 324 -20.59 -12.64 4.39
C PRO A 324 -21.14 -13.06 5.76
N THR A 325 -20.35 -12.83 6.80
CA THR A 325 -20.75 -13.07 8.20
C THR A 325 -20.50 -11.84 9.04
N THR A 326 -21.11 -11.77 10.22
CA THR A 326 -20.90 -10.66 11.17
C THR A 326 -19.56 -10.77 11.93
N THR A 327 -18.58 -11.41 11.31
CA THR A 327 -17.18 -11.46 11.75
C THR A 327 -16.31 -11.22 10.53
N TRP A 328 -15.43 -10.22 10.61
CA TRP A 328 -14.46 -9.94 9.55
C TRP A 328 -13.64 -11.18 9.26
N THR A 329 -13.68 -11.63 8.00
CA THR A 329 -12.97 -12.81 7.53
C THR A 329 -12.13 -12.44 6.32
N THR A 330 -10.83 -12.74 6.38
CA THR A 330 -9.93 -12.57 5.26
C THR A 330 -10.10 -13.69 4.25
N HIS A 331 -10.23 -13.30 2.99
CA HIS A 331 -10.28 -14.19 1.83
C HIS A 331 -9.16 -13.83 0.86
N SER A 332 -8.77 -14.81 0.05
CA SER A 332 -7.80 -14.59 -1.03
C SER A 332 -8.00 -15.57 -2.16
N GLY A 333 -7.45 -15.21 -3.31
CA GLY A 333 -7.44 -16.06 -4.48
C GLY A 333 -6.53 -15.54 -5.59
N THR A 334 -6.23 -16.43 -6.51
CA THR A 334 -5.39 -16.17 -7.67
C THR A 334 -6.20 -16.37 -8.93
N VAL A 335 -6.12 -15.42 -9.86
CA VAL A 335 -6.63 -15.54 -11.23
C VAL A 335 -5.45 -15.54 -12.17
N ILE A 336 -5.41 -16.48 -13.12
CA ILE A 336 -4.33 -16.54 -14.12
C ILE A 336 -4.73 -15.67 -15.32
N ALA A 337 -3.93 -14.66 -15.62
CA ALA A 337 -4.18 -13.71 -16.71
C ALA A 337 -4.33 -14.43 -18.06
N GLY A 338 -5.39 -14.10 -18.79
CA GLY A 338 -5.69 -14.70 -20.10
C GLY A 338 -6.35 -16.09 -20.05
N THR A 339 -6.64 -16.65 -18.86
CA THR A 339 -7.42 -17.90 -18.71
C THR A 339 -8.92 -17.63 -18.57
N GLY A 340 -9.77 -18.49 -19.09
CA GLY A 340 -11.23 -18.27 -19.02
C GLY A 340 -12.00 -19.54 -18.72
N ALA A 341 -13.23 -19.37 -18.24
CA ALA A 341 -14.11 -20.47 -17.87
C ALA A 341 -14.48 -21.41 -19.04
N ALA A 342 -14.26 -21.00 -20.30
CA ALA A 342 -14.63 -21.76 -21.51
C ALA A 342 -13.49 -21.98 -22.51
N THR A 343 -12.59 -21.02 -22.69
CA THR A 343 -11.42 -21.08 -23.58
C THR A 343 -10.30 -20.19 -23.03
N ASP A 344 -9.04 -20.58 -23.20
CA ASP A 344 -7.87 -19.75 -22.85
C ASP A 344 -7.45 -18.85 -24.02
N GLY A 345 -6.59 -17.86 -23.74
CA GLY A 345 -5.97 -16.98 -24.74
C GLY A 345 -6.65 -15.62 -24.87
N TRP A 346 -7.29 -15.14 -23.79
CA TRP A 346 -7.90 -13.81 -23.77
C TRP A 346 -6.85 -12.71 -23.78
N ASP A 347 -7.16 -11.62 -24.49
CA ASP A 347 -6.34 -10.43 -24.50
C ASP A 347 -6.42 -9.74 -23.12
N VAL A 348 -5.25 -9.46 -22.56
CA VAL A 348 -5.06 -8.75 -21.28
C VAL A 348 -4.25 -7.48 -21.45
N SER A 349 -4.00 -7.05 -22.70
CA SER A 349 -3.14 -5.91 -23.00
C SER A 349 -3.69 -4.58 -22.48
N GLY A 350 -5.00 -4.47 -22.28
CA GLY A 350 -5.66 -3.34 -21.60
C GLY A 350 -5.68 -3.45 -20.08
N GLY A 351 -5.04 -4.47 -19.51
CA GLY A 351 -5.03 -4.74 -18.08
C GLY A 351 -6.28 -5.52 -17.64
N VAL A 352 -6.68 -5.32 -16.38
CA VAL A 352 -7.84 -5.98 -15.79
C VAL A 352 -8.71 -5.02 -14.99
N THR A 353 -9.98 -5.36 -14.82
CA THR A 353 -10.86 -4.73 -13.83
C THR A 353 -10.95 -5.65 -12.61
N LEU A 354 -10.65 -5.11 -11.42
CA LEU A 354 -11.03 -5.75 -10.15
C LEU A 354 -12.40 -5.20 -9.75
N GLN A 355 -13.37 -6.08 -9.50
CA GLN A 355 -14.75 -5.72 -9.15
C GLN A 355 -15.20 -6.43 -7.88
N LEU A 356 -15.64 -5.63 -6.90
CA LEU A 356 -16.40 -6.10 -5.74
C LEU A 356 -17.89 -6.03 -6.10
N LYS A 357 -18.61 -7.13 -5.89
CA LYS A 357 -20.00 -7.26 -6.32
C LYS A 357 -20.88 -7.84 -5.21
N ALA A 358 -21.95 -7.11 -4.88
CA ALA A 358 -23.09 -7.62 -4.15
C ALA A 358 -24.29 -7.72 -5.12
N ALA A 359 -24.96 -8.86 -5.16
CA ALA A 359 -26.03 -9.10 -6.12
C ALA A 359 -27.23 -9.78 -5.48
N CYS A 360 -28.42 -9.36 -5.93
CA CYS A 360 -29.68 -9.96 -5.55
C CYS A 360 -30.53 -10.29 -6.78
N GLY A 361 -31.09 -11.50 -6.79
CA GLY A 361 -32.15 -11.86 -7.72
C GLY A 361 -33.47 -11.12 -7.45
N ALA A 362 -34.39 -11.15 -8.41
CA ALA A 362 -35.75 -10.60 -8.27
C ALA A 362 -36.64 -11.46 -7.35
N ILE A 363 -36.26 -11.57 -6.08
CA ILE A 363 -36.89 -12.45 -5.08
C ILE A 363 -37.18 -11.65 -3.82
N ASP A 364 -38.35 -11.89 -3.23
CA ASP A 364 -38.80 -11.19 -2.03
C ASP A 364 -37.87 -11.48 -0.86
N GLY A 365 -37.48 -10.42 -0.15
CA GLY A 365 -36.56 -10.51 0.97
C GLY A 365 -35.09 -10.77 0.61
N CYS A 366 -34.72 -10.84 -0.68
CA CYS A 366 -33.31 -10.93 -1.07
C CYS A 366 -32.57 -9.69 -0.59
N GLY A 367 -31.55 -9.87 0.24
CA GLY A 367 -30.69 -8.78 0.66
C GLY A 367 -29.25 -9.24 0.85
N VAL A 368 -28.35 -8.35 0.49
CA VAL A 368 -26.92 -8.44 0.74
C VAL A 368 -26.53 -7.14 1.41
N ASP A 369 -25.88 -7.24 2.56
CA ASP A 369 -25.15 -6.15 3.20
C ASP A 369 -23.72 -6.64 3.34
N ALA A 370 -22.82 -6.16 2.49
CA ALA A 370 -21.44 -6.60 2.41
C ALA A 370 -20.50 -5.41 2.58
N SER A 371 -19.61 -5.50 3.56
CA SER A 371 -18.52 -4.56 3.80
C SER A 371 -17.20 -5.21 3.42
N PHE A 372 -16.38 -4.48 2.68
CA PHE A 372 -15.06 -4.87 2.23
C PHE A 372 -14.02 -3.90 2.79
N ASP A 373 -12.85 -4.44 3.11
CA ASP A 373 -11.71 -3.67 3.59
C ASP A 373 -10.40 -4.48 3.36
N ASN A 374 -9.23 -3.86 3.52
CA ASN A 374 -7.90 -4.42 3.28
C ASN A 374 -7.81 -5.17 1.94
N VAL A 375 -8.40 -4.61 0.88
CA VAL A 375 -8.31 -5.19 -0.45
C VAL A 375 -6.88 -5.02 -0.93
N THR A 376 -6.25 -6.10 -1.37
CA THR A 376 -4.94 -6.07 -2.01
C THR A 376 -5.05 -6.65 -3.41
N PHE A 377 -4.23 -6.12 -4.30
CA PHE A 377 -4.10 -6.59 -5.68
C PHE A 377 -2.62 -6.58 -6.04
N THR A 378 -2.09 -7.74 -6.41
CA THR A 378 -0.70 -7.89 -6.83
C THR A 378 -0.61 -8.75 -8.08
N ILE A 379 0.39 -8.46 -8.91
CA ILE A 379 0.69 -9.22 -10.13
C ILE A 379 2.05 -9.88 -9.92
N SER A 380 2.14 -11.18 -10.16
CA SER A 380 3.39 -11.92 -10.15
C SER A 380 3.58 -12.72 -11.42
N THR A 381 4.79 -12.68 -11.98
CA THR A 381 5.18 -13.54 -13.09
C THR A 381 5.46 -14.96 -12.57
N PRO A 382 5.02 -16.02 -13.25
CA PRO A 382 5.24 -17.42 -12.84
C PRO A 382 6.71 -17.84 -12.73
#